data_AF-A0AAX3YPW9-F1
#
_entry.id   AF-A0AAX3YPW9-F1
#
_cell.length_a   1.000
_cell.length_b   1.000
_cell.length_c   1.000
_cell.angle_alpha   90.00
_cell.angle_beta   90.00
_cell.angle_gamma   90.00
#
_symmetry.space_group_name_H-M   'P 1'
#
loop_
_entity.id
_entity.type
_entity.pdbx_description
1 polymer ?
#
loop_
_entity_poly.entity_id
_entity_poly.type
_entity_poly.pdbx_seq_one_letter_code
_entity_poly.pdbx_strand_id
1 'polypeptide(L)'
;MAAALTRRFGNLDIAEEAAAEAFTTAVERWPPDGVPPNPGAWLTTTANHKAIDRIRRENKRDDKHKEAQMVYDDDPSLPAPSTTTGSG
;
A
#
# COMPACT_ATOMS: atom_id res chain seq x y z
N MET A 1 -16.29 11.32 -6.69
CA MET A 1 -15.39 10.19 -7.05
C MET A 1 -14.88 9.47 -5.81
N ALA A 2 -14.19 10.14 -4.87
CA ALA A 2 -13.67 9.52 -3.66
C ALA A 2 -14.72 8.66 -2.93
N ALA A 3 -15.91 9.20 -2.63
CA ALA A 3 -17.00 8.44 -2.02
C ALA A 3 -17.40 7.15 -2.79
N ALA A 4 -17.32 7.16 -4.12
CA ALA A 4 -17.59 5.97 -4.93
C ALA A 4 -16.46 4.93 -4.82
N LEU A 5 -15.20 5.37 -4.74
CA LEU A 5 -14.07 4.48 -4.44
C LEU A 5 -14.12 3.96 -3.01
N THR A 6 -14.45 4.80 -2.02
CA THR A 6 -14.64 4.40 -0.63
C THR A 6 -15.70 3.31 -0.53
N ARG A 7 -16.85 3.49 -1.20
CA ARG A 7 -17.90 2.47 -1.27
C ARG A 7 -17.44 1.19 -1.96
N ARG A 8 -16.54 1.29 -2.94
CA ARG A 8 -16.04 0.13 -3.71
C ARG A 8 -14.97 -0.66 -2.97
N PHE A 9 -14.04 0.02 -2.30
CA PHE A 9 -12.85 -0.59 -1.70
C PHE A 9 -12.90 -0.65 -0.17
N GLY A 10 -13.88 -0.01 0.47
CA GLY A 10 -14.08 -0.04 1.92
C GLY A 10 -13.04 0.76 2.72
N ASN A 11 -12.19 1.53 2.04
CA ASN A 11 -11.11 2.30 2.67
C ASN A 11 -11.13 3.75 2.14
N LEU A 12 -11.34 4.71 3.06
CA LEU A 12 -11.43 6.13 2.72
C LEU A 12 -10.05 6.70 2.35
N ASP A 13 -9.02 6.42 3.13
CA ASP A 13 -7.66 6.91 2.89
C ASP A 13 -7.15 6.48 1.50
N ILE A 14 -7.33 5.21 1.14
CA ILE A 14 -6.96 4.72 -0.20
C ILE A 14 -7.76 5.43 -1.29
N ALA A 15 -9.04 5.71 -1.04
CA ALA A 15 -9.90 6.38 -2.01
C ALA A 15 -9.53 7.86 -2.24
N GLU A 16 -9.19 8.57 -1.17
CA GLU A 16 -8.78 9.99 -1.23
C GLU A 16 -7.42 10.12 -1.91
N GLU A 17 -6.44 9.31 -1.51
CA GLU A 17 -5.10 9.29 -2.11
C GLU A 17 -5.17 8.95 -3.60
N ALA A 18 -5.93 7.91 -3.96
CA ALA A 18 -6.09 7.51 -5.35
C ALA A 18 -6.79 8.59 -6.20
N ALA A 19 -7.75 9.32 -5.63
CA ALA A 19 -8.37 10.45 -6.30
C ALA A 19 -7.38 11.60 -6.50
N ALA A 20 -6.60 11.94 -5.48
CA ALA A 20 -5.57 12.97 -5.56
C ALA A 20 -4.52 12.62 -6.62
N GLU A 21 -3.99 11.39 -6.63
CA GLU A 21 -3.05 10.93 -7.65
C GLU A 21 -3.62 11.01 -9.08
N ALA A 22 -4.91 10.72 -9.26
CA ALA A 22 -5.56 10.84 -10.55
C ALA A 22 -5.63 12.29 -11.04
N PHE A 23 -5.90 13.25 -10.14
CA PHE A 23 -5.84 14.68 -10.47
C PHE A 23 -4.41 15.15 -10.75
N THR A 24 -3.43 14.73 -9.96
CA THR A 24 -2.02 15.03 -10.22
C THR A 24 -1.62 14.55 -11.62
N THR A 25 -1.98 13.31 -11.97
CA THR A 25 -1.71 12.75 -13.29
C THR A 25 -2.39 13.56 -14.41
N ALA A 26 -3.60 14.07 -14.17
CA ALA A 26 -4.29 14.93 -15.13
C ALA A 26 -3.58 16.27 -15.33
N VAL A 27 -3.13 16.92 -14.25
CA VAL A 27 -2.40 18.20 -14.31
C VAL A 27 -1.08 18.06 -15.07
N GLU A 28 -0.39 16.93 -14.92
CA GLU A 28 0.86 16.64 -15.64
C GLU A 28 0.60 16.33 -17.13
N ARG A 29 -0.48 15.59 -17.42
CA ARG A 29 -0.69 15.00 -18.74
C ARG A 29 -1.52 15.85 -19.69
N TRP A 30 -2.51 16.59 -19.20
CA TRP A 30 -3.40 17.36 -20.07
C TRP A 30 -2.73 18.54 -20.77
N PRO A 31 -1.75 19.27 -20.21
CA PRO A 31 -1.10 20.35 -20.94
C PRO A 31 -0.42 19.91 -22.26
N PRO A 32 0.37 18.81 -22.30
CA PRO A 32 0.94 18.33 -23.56
C PRO A 32 -0.04 17.50 -24.41
N ASP A 33 -0.89 16.67 -23.78
CA ASP A 33 -1.69 15.66 -24.52
C ASP A 33 -3.11 16.16 -24.86
N GLY A 34 -3.53 17.27 -24.25
CA GLY A 34 -4.91 17.75 -24.28
C GLY A 34 -5.81 17.07 -23.24
N VAL A 35 -6.96 17.69 -23.00
CA VAL A 35 -8.00 17.15 -22.12
C VAL A 35 -8.78 16.06 -22.89
N PRO A 36 -8.94 14.85 -22.33
CA PRO A 36 -9.66 13.76 -23.00
C PRO A 36 -11.15 14.10 -23.20
N PRO A 37 -11.84 13.49 -24.19
CA PRO A 37 -13.25 13.81 -24.49
C PRO A 37 -14.22 13.62 -23.31
N ASN A 38 -13.88 12.75 -22.35
CA ASN A 38 -14.62 12.58 -21.10
C ASN A 38 -13.66 12.59 -19.90
N PRO A 39 -13.36 13.78 -19.33
CA PRO A 39 -12.42 13.92 -18.22
C PRO A 39 -12.87 13.19 -16.96
N GLY A 40 -14.17 13.21 -16.67
CA GLY A 40 -14.73 12.56 -15.47
C GLY A 40 -14.57 11.03 -15.51
N ALA A 41 -14.86 10.41 -16.65
CA ALA A 41 -14.67 8.98 -16.84
C ALA A 41 -13.18 8.60 -16.80
N TRP A 42 -12.32 9.41 -17.45
CA TRP A 42 -10.88 9.19 -17.43
C TRP A 42 -10.31 9.24 -16.00
N LEU A 43 -10.65 10.28 -15.24
CA LEU A 43 -10.22 10.43 -13.84
C LEU A 43 -10.71 9.24 -12.99
N THR A 44 -11.94 8.78 -13.22
CA THR A 44 -12.51 7.66 -12.45
C THR A 44 -11.73 6.39 -12.71
N THR A 45 -11.41 6.11 -13.97
CA THR A 45 -10.60 4.94 -14.35
C THR A 45 -9.19 5.03 -13.77
N THR A 46 -8.54 6.19 -13.90
CA THR A 46 -7.20 6.42 -13.35
C THR A 46 -7.20 6.21 -11.83
N ALA A 47 -8.14 6.80 -11.09
CA ALA A 47 -8.26 6.62 -9.64
C ALA A 47 -8.50 5.15 -9.26
N ASN A 48 -9.32 4.39 -10.01
CA ASN A 48 -9.51 2.96 -9.74
C ASN A 48 -8.21 2.16 -9.91
N HIS A 49 -7.42 2.45 -10.94
CA HIS A 49 -6.12 1.79 -11.13
C HIS A 49 -5.16 2.13 -9.98
N LYS A 50 -5.07 3.40 -9.57
CA LYS A 50 -4.24 3.84 -8.44
C LYS A 50 -4.63 3.16 -7.13
N ALA A 51 -5.92 3.07 -6.84
CA ALA A 51 -6.42 2.38 -5.64
C ALA A 51 -6.06 0.88 -5.64
N ILE A 52 -6.24 0.19 -6.77
CA ILE A 52 -5.86 -1.22 -6.91
C ILE A 52 -4.36 -1.42 -6.71
N ASP A 53 -3.54 -0.54 -7.28
CA ASP A 53 -2.09 -0.61 -7.13
C ASP A 53 -1.67 -0.38 -5.67
N ARG A 54 -2.34 0.54 -4.96
CA ARG A 54 -2.08 0.78 -3.53
C ARG A 54 -2.39 -0.46 -2.69
N ILE A 55 -3.57 -1.06 -2.89
CA ILE A 55 -4.01 -2.28 -2.19
C ILE A 55 -3.02 -3.43 -2.46
N ARG A 56 -2.61 -3.63 -3.72
CA ARG A 56 -1.62 -4.66 -4.07
C ARG A 56 -0.28 -4.45 -3.38
N ARG A 57 0.18 -3.19 -3.28
CA ARG A 57 1.43 -2.85 -2.56
C ARG A 57 1.31 -3.10 -1.07
N GLU A 58 0.17 -2.79 -0.45
CA GLU A 58 -0.08 -3.03 0.98
C GLU A 58 -0.09 -4.52 1.30
N ASN A 59 -0.85 -5.32 0.55
CA ASN A 59 -0.88 -6.77 0.73
C ASN A 59 0.53 -7.38 0.62
N LYS A 60 1.30 -6.96 -0.39
CA LYS A 60 2.69 -7.42 -0.56
C LYS A 60 3.60 -7.02 0.61
N ARG A 61 3.37 -5.85 1.22
CA ARG A 61 4.11 -5.45 2.42
C ARG A 61 3.73 -6.34 3.59
N ASP A 62 2.45 -6.63 3.77
CA ASP A 62 1.98 -7.47 4.88
C ASP A 62 2.49 -8.91 4.77
N ASP A 63 2.51 -9.49 3.57
CA ASP A 63 3.04 -10.83 3.34
C ASP A 63 4.52 -10.91 3.72
N LYS A 64 5.33 -9.91 3.31
CA LYS A 64 6.74 -9.82 3.70
C LYS A 64 6.94 -9.68 5.21
N HIS A 65 6.08 -8.91 5.89
CA HIS A 65 6.16 -8.79 7.35
C HIS A 65 5.84 -10.12 8.04
N LYS A 66 4.84 -10.87 7.54
CA LYS A 66 4.52 -12.21 8.05
C LYS A 66 5.66 -13.20 7.81
N GLU A 67 6.24 -13.20 6.61
CA GLU A 67 7.43 -14.00 6.29
C GLU A 67 8.60 -13.69 7.22
N ALA A 68 8.88 -12.41 7.46
CA ALA A 68 9.91 -12.00 8.40
C ALA A 68 9.62 -12.48 9.83
N GLN A 69 8.37 -12.36 10.31
CA GLN A 69 7.97 -12.84 11.65
C GLN A 69 8.17 -14.36 11.80
N MET A 70 7.83 -15.15 10.78
CA MET A 70 8.03 -16.61 10.82
C MET A 70 9.51 -17.01 10.86
N VAL A 71 10.40 -16.28 10.18
CA VAL A 71 11.85 -16.53 10.23
C VAL A 71 12.44 -16.25 11.62
N TYR A 72 11.89 -15.28 12.36
CA TYR A 72 12.31 -15.00 13.74
C TYR A 72 11.78 -16.03 14.76
N ASP A 73 10.56 -16.54 14.56
CA ASP A 73 9.98 -17.54 15.45
C ASP A 73 10.63 -18.93 15.30
N ASP A 74 11.29 -19.22 14.16
CA ASP A 74 11.93 -20.53 13.87
C ASP A 74 13.42 -20.61 14.27
N ASP A 75 13.97 -19.64 15.01
CA ASP A 75 15.32 -19.71 15.61
C ASP A 75 15.26 -20.02 17.13
N PRO A 76 15.42 -21.28 17.55
CA PRO A 76 15.47 -21.65 18.96
C PRO A 76 16.87 -21.56 19.59
N SER A 77 17.80 -20.76 19.04
CA SER A 77 19.21 -20.78 19.47
C SER A 77 19.75 -19.48 20.07
N LEU A 78 19.30 -19.17 21.28
CA LEU A 78 20.19 -18.56 22.29
C LEU A 78 20.15 -19.41 23.57
N PRO A 79 21.12 -20.32 23.82
CA PRO A 79 21.24 -20.91 25.14
C PRO A 79 21.51 -19.78 26.15
N ALA A 80 20.69 -19.72 27.19
CA ALA A 80 20.85 -18.79 28.30
C ALA A 80 22.31 -18.85 28.82
N PRO A 81 22.96 -17.71 29.11
CA PRO A 81 24.31 -17.72 29.63
C PRO A 81 24.31 -18.47 30.96
N SER A 82 24.91 -19.67 30.99
CA SER A 82 25.15 -20.41 32.21
C SER A 82 26.07 -19.55 33.08
N THR A 83 25.52 -19.04 34.17
CA THR A 83 26.29 -18.41 35.24
C THR A 83 27.21 -19.46 35.86
N THR A 84 28.45 -19.54 35.37
CA THR A 84 29.56 -20.12 36.12
C THR A 84 29.83 -19.20 37.31
N THR A 85 29.10 -19.43 38.39
CA THR A 85 29.46 -18.90 39.71
C THR A 85 30.52 -19.82 40.26
N GLY A 86 31.76 -19.31 40.30
CA GLY A 86 32.89 -19.98 40.90
C GLY A 86 32.61 -20.32 42.37
N SER A 87 33.01 -21.52 42.76
CA SER A 87 32.97 -21.98 44.13
C SER A 87 34.17 -22.89 44.38
N GLY A 88 34.98 -22.55 45.38
CA GLY A 88 36.00 -23.40 45.98
C GLY A 88 37.43 -22.98 45.73
#